data_AF-A0A740L9R6-F1
#
_entry.id   AF-A0A740L9R6-F1
#
_cell.length_a   1.000
_cell.length_b   1.000
_cell.length_c   1.000
_cell.angle_alpha   90.00
_cell.angle_beta   90.00
_cell.angle_gamma   90.00
#
_symmetry.space_group_name_H-M   'P 1'
#
loop_
_entity.id
_entity.type
_entity.pdbx_description
1 polymer ?
#
loop_
_entity_poly.entity_id
_entity_poly.type
_entity_poly.pdbx_seq_one_letter_code
_entity_poly.pdbx_strand_id
1 'polypeptide(L)'
;FMIYNNMAMDYVLVSKKNNKIVCVIELDDPSHERADRITRDRWLNIIMSIAQIPFVRASVTKIDEEPPVWQTRDAVRPFVSATKSEKVH
;
A
#
# COMPACT_ATOMS: atom_id res chain seq x y z
N PHE A 1 -9.58 8.95 5.99
CA PHE A 1 -9.62 7.57 6.51
C PHE A 1 -10.59 6.75 5.67
N MET A 2 -10.10 5.68 5.03
CA MET A 2 -10.97 4.68 4.40
C MET A 2 -11.11 3.52 5.38
N ILE A 3 -12.34 3.22 5.80
CA ILE A 3 -12.62 2.12 6.73
C ILE A 3 -13.19 0.97 5.91
N TYR A 4 -12.51 -0.18 5.90
CA TYR A 4 -13.03 -1.43 5.34
C TYR A 4 -13.01 -2.50 6.44
N ASN A 5 -14.16 -3.08 6.79
CA ASN A 5 -14.28 -4.13 7.82
C ASN A 5 -13.59 -3.79 9.16
N ASN A 6 -13.82 -2.59 9.71
CA ASN A 6 -13.16 -2.11 10.94
C ASN A 6 -11.62 -1.98 10.85
N MET A 7 -11.06 -2.06 9.63
CA MET A 7 -9.65 -1.80 9.34
C MET A 7 -9.56 -0.42 8.67
N ALA A 8 -9.08 0.56 9.43
CA ALA A 8 -8.70 1.85 8.87
C ALA A 8 -7.28 1.75 8.32
N MET A 9 -7.07 2.31 7.13
CA MET A 9 -5.74 2.59 6.58
C MET A 9 -5.38 4.04 6.88
N ASP A 10 -4.13 4.33 7.24
CA ASP A 10 -3.68 5.70 7.51
C ASP A 10 -3.66 6.53 6.23
N TYR A 11 -2.97 6.03 5.19
CA TYR A 11 -2.87 6.70 3.91
C TYR A 11 -3.11 5.76 2.74
N VAL A 12 -3.89 6.24 1.77
CA VAL A 12 -4.12 5.58 0.49
C VAL A 12 -3.72 6.56 -0.60
N LEU A 13 -2.67 6.23 -1.35
CA LEU A 13 -2.23 7.01 -2.51
C LEU A 13 -3.02 6.55 -3.74
N VAL A 14 -3.67 7.51 -4.39
CA VAL A 14 -4.50 7.27 -5.58
C VAL A 14 -3.99 8.11 -6.74
N SER A 15 -3.86 7.48 -7.91
CA SER A 15 -3.48 8.16 -9.13
C SER A 15 -4.62 9.03 -9.62
N LYS A 16 -4.41 10.36 -9.68
CA LYS A 16 -5.40 11.31 -10.21
C LYS A 16 -5.79 11.04 -11.67
N LYS A 17 -4.93 10.37 -12.45
CA LYS A 17 -5.16 10.11 -13.88
C LYS A 17 -6.26 9.07 -14.12
N ASN A 18 -6.37 8.06 -13.25
CA ASN A 18 -7.21 6.89 -13.48
C ASN A 18 -7.89 6.35 -12.21
N ASN A 19 -7.79 7.09 -11.11
CA ASN A 19 -8.34 6.75 -9.79
C ASN A 19 -7.93 5.37 -9.27
N LYS A 20 -6.83 4.81 -9.77
CA LYS A 20 -6.28 3.53 -9.28
C LYS A 20 -5.43 3.74 -8.05
N ILE A 21 -5.50 2.80 -7.11
CA ILE A 21 -4.63 2.75 -5.95
C ILE A 21 -3.19 2.57 -6.44
N VAL A 22 -2.31 3.46 -5.99
CA VAL A 22 -0.88 3.43 -6.25
C VAL A 22 -0.16 2.66 -5.15
N CYS A 23 -0.51 2.94 -3.89
CA CYS A 23 0.06 2.31 -2.72
C CYS A 23 -0.80 2.64 -1.51
N VAL A 24 -0.79 1.76 -0.53
CA VAL A 24 -1.32 2.01 0.80
C VAL A 24 -0.14 2.10 1.77
N ILE A 25 -0.18 3.06 2.68
CA ILE A 25 0.86 3.28 3.70
C ILE A 25 0.21 3.18 5.08
N GLU A 26 0.79 2.36 5.94
CA GLU A 26 0.40 2.22 7.34
C GLU A 26 1.57 2.62 8.24
N LEU A 27 1.27 3.38 9.29
CA LEU A 27 2.24 3.88 10.24
C LEU A 27 2.39 2.85 11.37
N ASP A 28 3.59 2.29 11.52
CA ASP A 28 3.90 1.37 12.60
C ASP A 28 4.34 2.15 13.84
N ASP A 29 3.41 2.32 14.78
CA ASP A 29 3.67 2.85 16.12
C ASP A 29 3.64 1.73 17.20
N PRO A 30 4.19 1.96 18.41
CA PRO A 30 4.24 0.94 19.47
C PRO A 30 2.87 0.38 19.89
N SER A 31 1.76 1.07 19.57
CA SER A 31 0.41 0.58 19.85
C SER A 31 0.04 -0.71 19.09
N HIS A 32 0.81 -1.07 18.05
CA HIS A 32 0.61 -2.28 17.23
C HIS A 32 1.04 -3.59 17.90
N GLU A 33 1.71 -3.55 19.05
CA GLU A 33 2.20 -4.77 19.73
C GLU A 33 1.11 -5.57 20.46
N ARG A 34 -0.12 -5.05 20.52
CA ARG A 34 -1.25 -5.77 21.13
C ARG A 34 -1.66 -6.97 20.28
N ALA A 35 -2.09 -8.06 20.92
CA ALA A 35 -2.45 -9.31 20.24
C ALA A 35 -3.58 -9.16 19.19
N ASP A 36 -4.54 -8.26 19.43
CA ASP A 36 -5.61 -7.93 18.48
C ASP A 36 -5.08 -7.21 17.24
N ARG A 37 -4.06 -6.36 17.41
CA ARG A 37 -3.40 -5.62 16.33
C ARG A 37 -2.50 -6.51 15.49
N ILE A 38 -1.77 -7.44 16.10
CA ILE A 38 -0.98 -8.45 15.37
C ILE A 38 -1.89 -9.30 14.46
N THR A 39 -3.04 -9.72 14.97
CA THR A 39 -3.99 -10.53 14.19
C THR A 39 -4.56 -9.72 13.02
N ARG A 40 -4.95 -8.46 13.28
CA ARG A 40 -5.42 -7.54 12.24
C ARG A 40 -4.38 -7.34 11.15
N ASP A 41 -3.14 -7.07 11.53
CA ASP A 41 -2.04 -6.80 10.61
C ASP A 41 -1.75 -8.00 9.70
N ARG A 42 -1.83 -9.22 10.23
CA ARG A 42 -1.71 -10.44 9.42
C ARG A 42 -2.81 -10.54 8.38
N TRP A 43 -4.06 -10.33 8.77
CA TRP A 43 -5.19 -10.33 7.84
C TRP A 43 -5.06 -9.26 6.76
N LEU A 44 -4.62 -8.07 7.15
CA LEU A 44 -4.44 -6.95 6.24
C LEU A 44 -3.33 -7.22 5.22
N ASN A 45 -2.20 -7.79 5.64
CA ASN A 45 -1.14 -8.24 4.72
C ASN A 45 -1.66 -9.27 3.71
N ILE A 46 -2.47 -10.23 4.15
CA ILE A 46 -3.06 -11.25 3.26
C ILE A 46 -3.98 -10.59 2.22
N ILE A 47 -4.87 -9.70 2.65
CA ILE A 47 -5.83 -9.03 1.75
C ILE A 47 -5.10 -8.15 0.73
N MET A 48 -4.09 -7.38 1.15
CA MET A 48 -3.30 -6.52 0.25
C MET A 48 -2.56 -7.37 -0.80
N SER A 49 -1.99 -8.50 -0.37
CA SER A 49 -1.32 -9.45 -1.27
C SER A 49 -2.28 -10.04 -2.30
N ILE A 50 -3.44 -10.55 -1.88
CA ILE A 50 -4.47 -11.11 -2.78
C ILE A 50 -4.98 -10.05 -3.74
N ALA A 51 -5.22 -8.83 -3.26
CA ALA A 51 -5.70 -7.71 -4.07
C ALA A 51 -4.63 -7.12 -4.99
N GLN A 52 -3.37 -7.58 -4.90
CA GLN A 52 -2.22 -7.01 -5.59
C GLN A 52 -2.12 -5.49 -5.37
N ILE A 53 -2.37 -5.05 -4.14
CA ILE A 53 -2.25 -3.65 -3.74
C ILE A 53 -0.87 -3.47 -3.11
N PRO A 54 -0.04 -2.54 -3.62
CA PRO A 54 1.22 -2.19 -2.98
C PRO A 54 0.97 -1.69 -1.55
N PHE A 55 1.66 -2.27 -0.58
CA PHE A 55 1.46 -2.00 0.83
C PHE A 55 2.79 -1.75 1.53
N VAL A 56 2.95 -0.56 2.12
CA VAL A 56 4.15 -0.13 2.82
C VAL A 56 3.84 0.09 4.29
N ARG A 57 4.68 -0.47 5.16
CA ARG A 57 4.69 -0.14 6.58
C ARG A 57 5.82 0.84 6.87
N ALA A 58 5.49 1.98 7.42
CA ALA A 58 6.43 3.05 7.73
C ALA A 58 6.55 3.19 9.25
N SER A 59 7.73 2.98 9.80
CA SER A 59 7.93 3.09 11.24
C SER A 59 7.93 4.55 11.68
N VAL A 60 7.12 4.89 12.68
CA VAL A 60 7.05 6.26 13.21
C VAL A 60 8.29 6.68 14.00
N THR A 61 9.15 5.73 14.37
CA THR A 61 10.41 5.99 15.07
C THR A 61 11.58 6.28 14.11
N LYS A 62 11.39 6.06 12.81
CA LYS A 62 12.38 6.24 11.74
C LYS A 62 11.92 7.29 10.75
N ILE A 63 11.57 8.48 11.23
CA ILE A 63 10.95 9.53 10.41
C ILE A 63 11.87 10.07 9.31
N ASP A 64 13.18 9.95 9.48
CA ASP A 64 14.19 10.35 8.50
C ASP A 64 14.35 9.33 7.35
N GLU A 65 13.75 8.14 7.48
CA GLU A 65 13.78 7.10 6.45
C GLU A 65 12.59 7.29 5.50
N GLU A 66 12.87 7.58 4.22
CA GLU A 66 11.83 7.68 3.20
C GLU A 66 11.20 6.29 2.97
N PRO A 67 9.86 6.14 3.08
CA PRO A 67 9.21 4.87 2.83
C PRO A 67 9.37 4.47 1.35
N PRO A 68 9.69 3.20 1.03
CA PRO A 68 10.02 2.76 -0.33
C PRO A 68 8.79 2.57 -1.24
N VAL A 69 7.90 3.57 -1.31
CA VAL A 69 6.60 3.54 -1.99
C VAL A 69 6.72 3.08 -3.45
N TRP A 70 7.68 3.63 -4.19
CA TRP A 70 7.84 3.32 -5.62
C TRP A 70 8.36 1.91 -5.86
N GLN A 71 9.30 1.44 -5.04
CA GLN A 71 9.83 0.08 -5.13
C GLN A 71 8.74 -0.95 -4.81
N THR A 72 7.97 -0.73 -3.75
CA THR A 72 6.84 -1.60 -3.39
C THR A 72 5.76 -1.61 -4.48
N ARG A 73 5.46 -0.45 -5.07
CA ARG A 73 4.53 -0.37 -6.21
C ARG A 73 5.01 -1.22 -7.37
N ASP A 74 6.28 -1.08 -7.75
CA ASP A 74 6.81 -1.72 -8.95
C ASP A 74 7.00 -3.24 -8.74
N ALA A 75 7.22 -3.70 -7.52
CA ALA A 75 7.28 -5.12 -7.17
C ALA A 75 5.93 -5.85 -7.28
N VAL A 76 4.82 -5.14 -7.04
CA VAL A 76 3.45 -5.73 -7.04
C VAL A 76 2.74 -5.51 -8.37
N ARG A 77 3.23 -4.60 -9.24
CA ARG A 77 2.65 -4.39 -10.56
C ARG A 77 2.59 -5.73 -11.32
N PRO A 78 1.42 -6.11 -11.86
CA PRO A 78 1.42 -7.14 -12.89
C PRO A 78 2.33 -6.65 -14.02
N PHE A 79 3.04 -7.58 -14.65
CA PHE A 79 3.72 -7.36 -15.93
C PHE A 79 2.69 -6.82 -16.93
N VAL A 80 2.47 -5.50 -16.94
CA VAL A 80 1.82 -4.84 -18.05
C VAL A 80 2.94 -4.76 -19.06
N SER A 81 2.94 -5.71 -20.00
CA SER A 81 3.77 -5.62 -21.19
C SER A 81 3.67 -4.19 -21.70
N ALA A 82 4.82 -3.60 -22.02
CA ALA A 82 4.86 -2.31 -22.65
C ALA A 82 4.06 -2.39 -23.96
N THR A 83 2.76 -2.09 -23.91
CA THR A 83 2.00 -1.70 -25.08
C THR A 83 2.54 -0.35 -25.45
N LYS A 84 3.58 -0.41 -26.28
CA LYS A 84 4.12 0.66 -27.11
C LYS A 84 2.94 1.54 -27.50
N SER A 85 2.88 2.76 -26.94
CA SER A 85 1.92 3.76 -27.37
C SER A 85 2.17 3.95 -28.87
N GLU A 86 1.27 3.44 -29.70
CA GLU A 86 1.18 3.87 -31.09
C GLU A 86 1.01 5.38 -31.06
N LYS A 87 1.88 6.07 -31.79
CA LYS A 87 1.69 7.48 -32.12
C LYS A 87 0.39 7.56 -32.93
N VAL A 88 -0.65 8.10 -32.33
CA VAL A 88 -1.80 8.59 -33.08
C VAL A 88 -1.36 9.89 -33.77
N HIS A 89 -1.71 9.97 -35.06
CA HIS A 89 -1.19 10.83 -36.13
C HIS A 89 -0.94 12.30 -35.78
#